data_AF-A0A1G8YR77-F1
#
_entry.id   AF-A0A1G8YR77-F1
#
_cell.length_a   1.000
_cell.length_b   1.000
_cell.length_c   1.000
_cell.angle_alpha   90.00
_cell.angle_beta   90.00
_cell.angle_gamma   90.00
#
_symmetry.space_group_name_H-M   'P 1'
#
loop_
_entity.id
_entity.type
_entity.pdbx_description
1 polymer ?
#
loop_
_entity_poly.entity_id
_entity_poly.type
_entity_poly.pdbx_seq_one_letter_code
_entity_poly.pdbx_strand_id
1 'polypeptide(L)'
;MREDEIDLAELIRSLWQQKLLIAGVALGVTLLAAAYAFLATPYYKVQSVVRPVDQGALDALNGTEIYELTPSDALARVAAALSSYENRLKYFRENQALFAPLAEPGRSLEQVFEEFNAQAFTMLQPDPKKAGGLKEYVGLSLVYPKGVDGVAVVNGMVMAAIRAEQQAVAEDLKALIANRLANLEQKIEAARANYNASKEAQIATLLEEDALQRAKLQDELEALRGELKMRRESRISELDEAIRIAQSLGITKPTTPSAMSDAQSRGQVVRTEVTSREIPLYFMGTEALQAERKALSERGSDDFVEPRIAEIKKELELLKHNRQVELLKQRQDEDLYLKDLALWREEAARLKGIKFDASGLQLVRVDQMALEPLSRVKPKRALVLVLGVVIGGILGLFVALLHNLLRRNEPGAAVPA
;
A
#
# COMPACT_ATOMS: atom_id res chain seq x y z
N MET A 1 -2.86 82.45 38.64
CA MET A 1 -2.67 81.00 38.72
C MET A 1 -2.04 80.72 40.06
N ARG A 2 -2.82 80.23 41.03
CA ARG A 2 -2.28 79.70 42.29
C ARG A 2 -2.32 78.19 42.13
N GLU A 3 -1.16 77.57 42.22
CA GLU A 3 -1.06 76.12 42.22
C GLU A 3 -1.63 75.64 43.56
N ASP A 4 -2.72 74.88 43.51
CA ASP A 4 -3.24 74.15 44.66
C ASP A 4 -2.23 73.06 45.04
N GLU A 5 -1.26 73.40 45.89
CA GLU A 5 -0.43 72.40 46.55
C GLU A 5 -1.31 71.58 47.49
N ILE A 6 -1.48 70.29 47.19
CA ILE A 6 -2.16 69.35 48.07
C ILE A 6 -1.30 69.20 49.34
N ASP A 7 -1.73 69.79 50.47
CA ASP A 7 -1.05 69.61 51.76
C ASP A 7 -1.24 68.17 52.27
N LEU A 8 -0.16 67.39 52.17
CA LEU A 8 -0.13 65.98 52.56
C LEU A 8 -0.44 65.78 54.05
N ALA A 9 -0.07 66.73 54.91
CA ALA A 9 -0.32 66.65 56.35
C ALA A 9 -1.80 66.88 56.68
N GLU A 10 -2.48 67.78 55.94
CA GLU A 10 -3.92 68.01 56.08
C GLU A 10 -4.71 66.77 55.64
N LEU A 11 -4.30 66.14 54.55
CA LEU A 11 -4.91 64.93 54.02
C LEU A 11 -4.81 63.76 55.01
N ILE A 12 -3.64 63.56 55.65
CA ILE A 12 -3.44 62.53 56.69
C ILE A 12 -4.31 62.79 57.92
N ARG A 13 -4.41 64.05 58.38
CA ARG A 13 -5.29 64.40 59.52
C ARG A 13 -6.76 64.14 59.20
N SER A 14 -7.19 64.46 58.00
CA SER A 14 -8.57 64.23 57.56
C SER A 14 -8.93 62.74 57.49
N LEU A 15 -8.00 61.89 57.03
CA LEU A 15 -8.16 60.44 57.04
C LEU A 15 -8.22 59.89 58.48
N TRP A 16 -7.41 60.43 59.39
CA TRP A 16 -7.40 60.05 60.81
C TRP A 16 -8.72 60.36 61.52
N GLN A 17 -9.40 61.45 61.14
CA GLN A 17 -10.73 61.80 61.66
C GLN A 17 -11.81 60.80 61.20
N GLN A 18 -11.62 60.17 60.04
CA GLN A 18 -12.55 59.19 59.47
C GLN A 18 -12.12 57.74 59.69
N LYS A 19 -11.22 57.47 60.65
CA LYS A 19 -10.70 56.11 60.93
C LYS A 19 -11.78 55.05 61.19
N LEU A 20 -12.92 55.44 61.78
CA LEU A 20 -14.06 54.53 62.00
C LEU A 20 -14.78 54.17 60.69
N LEU A 21 -14.89 55.12 59.75
CA LEU A 21 -15.44 54.88 58.42
C LEU A 21 -14.51 53.94 57.64
N ILE A 22 -13.20 54.23 57.65
CA ILE A 22 -12.19 53.38 57.00
C ILE A 22 -12.22 51.97 57.59
N ALA A 23 -12.24 51.83 58.92
CA ALA A 23 -12.31 50.53 59.59
C ALA A 23 -13.62 49.80 59.30
N GLY A 24 -14.76 50.50 59.27
CA GLY A 24 -16.07 49.92 58.96
C GLY A 24 -16.15 49.38 57.52
N VAL A 25 -15.67 50.15 56.54
CA VAL A 25 -15.60 49.71 55.13
C VAL A 25 -14.63 48.54 54.98
N ALA A 26 -13.44 48.62 55.59
CA ALA A 26 -12.47 47.54 55.56
C ALA A 26 -13.00 46.25 56.18
N LEU A 27 -13.70 46.34 57.31
CA LEU A 27 -14.32 45.21 57.98
C LEU A 27 -15.46 44.62 57.13
N GLY A 28 -16.31 45.46 56.52
CA GLY A 28 -17.37 45.00 55.62
C GLY A 28 -16.83 44.24 54.41
N VAL A 29 -15.82 44.78 53.72
CA VAL A 29 -15.17 44.11 52.57
C VAL A 29 -14.48 42.82 53.01
N THR A 30 -13.83 42.81 54.18
CA THR A 30 -13.17 41.61 54.73
C THR A 30 -14.19 40.53 55.07
N LEU A 31 -15.34 40.88 55.64
CA LEU A 31 -16.43 39.92 55.92
C LEU A 31 -17.00 39.34 54.63
N LEU A 32 -17.18 40.14 53.58
CA LEU A 32 -17.60 39.64 52.27
C LEU A 32 -16.56 38.70 51.65
N ALA A 33 -15.28 39.03 51.73
CA ALA A 33 -14.19 38.17 51.29
C ALA A 33 -14.14 36.85 52.07
N ALA A 34 -14.37 36.91 53.40
CA ALA A 34 -14.47 35.72 54.24
C ALA A 34 -15.68 34.86 53.84
N ALA A 35 -16.86 35.46 53.70
CA ALA A 35 -18.07 34.75 53.25
C ALA A 35 -17.81 34.03 51.93
N TYR A 36 -17.25 34.71 50.92
CA TYR A 36 -16.86 34.07 49.66
C TYR A 36 -15.85 32.93 49.87
N ALA A 37 -14.80 33.13 50.67
CA ALA A 37 -13.75 32.14 50.89
C ALA A 37 -14.25 30.84 51.56
N PHE A 38 -15.31 30.93 52.38
CA PHE A 38 -15.91 29.78 53.06
C PHE A 38 -17.09 29.16 52.31
N LEU A 39 -17.87 29.93 51.55
CA LEU A 39 -19.03 29.45 50.79
C LEU A 39 -18.69 28.97 49.38
N ALA A 40 -17.65 29.51 48.74
CA ALA A 40 -17.28 29.13 47.38
C ALA A 40 -16.92 27.64 47.30
N THR A 41 -17.35 26.99 46.21
CA THR A 41 -17.13 25.56 45.98
C THR A 41 -15.62 25.26 45.95
N PRO A 42 -15.14 24.29 46.76
CA PRO A 42 -13.72 23.96 46.75
C PRO A 42 -13.38 23.14 45.50
N TYR A 43 -12.23 23.43 44.91
CA TYR A 43 -11.69 22.69 43.76
C TYR A 43 -10.49 21.87 44.18
N TYR A 44 -10.40 20.66 43.64
CA TYR A 44 -9.34 19.70 43.88
C TYR A 44 -8.53 19.48 42.61
N LYS A 45 -7.31 18.95 42.76
CA LYS A 45 -6.43 18.62 41.63
C LYS A 45 -5.96 17.18 41.76
N VAL A 46 -6.11 16.42 40.69
CA VAL A 46 -5.58 15.05 40.56
C VAL A 46 -4.80 14.92 39.27
N GLN A 47 -3.90 13.95 39.20
CA GLN A 47 -3.08 13.71 38.03
C GLN A 47 -2.73 12.23 37.89
N SER A 48 -2.58 11.79 36.65
CA SER A 48 -2.04 10.48 36.29
C SER A 48 -0.90 10.67 35.31
N VAL A 49 0.12 9.83 35.40
CA VAL A 49 1.33 9.88 34.56
C VAL A 49 1.57 8.51 33.95
N VAL A 50 1.84 8.49 32.65
CA VAL A 50 2.26 7.34 31.86
C VAL A 50 3.69 7.53 31.37
N ARG A 51 4.39 6.42 31.16
CA ARG A 51 5.76 6.35 30.66
C ARG A 51 5.88 5.30 29.56
N PRO A 52 6.93 5.36 28.73
CA PRO A 52 7.24 4.29 27.80
C PRO A 52 7.35 2.95 28.50
N VAL A 53 6.93 1.90 27.80
CA VAL A 53 7.20 0.51 28.17
C VAL A 53 8.65 0.13 27.86
N ASP A 54 9.07 -1.02 28.36
CA ASP A 54 10.34 -1.63 27.94
C ASP A 54 10.20 -2.16 26.50
N GLN A 55 11.31 -2.25 25.76
CA GLN A 55 11.31 -2.62 24.33
C GLN A 55 10.56 -3.93 24.07
N GLY A 56 10.73 -4.94 24.93
CA GLY A 56 10.12 -6.26 24.78
C GLY A 56 8.58 -6.28 24.83
N ALA A 57 7.94 -5.23 25.37
CA ALA A 57 6.48 -5.15 25.41
C ALA A 57 5.85 -4.98 24.02
N LEU A 58 6.63 -4.54 23.03
CA LEU A 58 6.18 -4.32 21.65
C LEU A 58 6.67 -5.41 20.68
N ASP A 59 7.41 -6.41 21.14
CA ASP A 59 7.99 -7.47 20.29
C ASP A 59 6.93 -8.27 19.54
N ALA A 60 5.77 -8.52 20.15
CA ALA A 60 4.68 -9.22 19.48
C ALA A 60 4.13 -8.46 18.27
N LEU A 61 4.14 -7.12 18.32
CA LEU A 61 3.72 -6.25 17.23
C LEU A 61 4.86 -6.11 16.20
N ASN A 62 6.06 -5.75 16.66
CA ASN A 62 7.21 -5.51 15.79
C ASN A 62 7.70 -6.78 15.09
N GLY A 63 7.57 -7.94 15.75
CA GLY A 63 7.86 -9.26 15.19
C GLY A 63 6.91 -9.68 14.07
N THR A 64 5.83 -8.94 13.80
CA THR A 64 5.04 -9.14 12.58
C THR A 64 5.79 -8.72 11.31
N GLU A 65 6.85 -7.90 11.42
CA GLU A 65 7.57 -7.28 10.30
C GLU A 65 6.69 -6.42 9.36
N ILE A 66 5.50 -6.06 9.83
CA ILE A 66 4.52 -5.26 9.08
C ILE A 66 4.38 -3.87 9.68
N TYR A 67 4.39 -3.81 11.00
CA TYR A 67 4.21 -2.60 11.77
C TYR A 67 5.37 -2.46 12.75
N GLU A 68 5.97 -1.28 12.80
CA GLU A 68 7.06 -0.98 13.72
C GLU A 68 6.64 0.17 14.64
N LEU A 69 6.74 -0.07 15.95
CA LEU A 69 6.42 0.90 16.98
C LEU A 69 7.53 0.92 18.03
N THR A 70 8.09 2.10 18.27
CA THR A 70 9.04 2.31 19.35
C THR A 70 8.30 2.69 20.65
N PRO A 71 8.89 2.46 21.84
CA PRO A 71 8.27 2.88 23.10
C PRO A 71 8.00 4.39 23.20
N SER A 72 8.85 5.22 22.58
CA SER A 72 8.65 6.68 22.51
C SER A 72 7.50 7.05 21.59
N ASP A 73 7.37 6.39 20.45
CA ASP A 73 6.24 6.63 19.52
C ASP A 73 4.92 6.15 20.11
N ALA A 74 4.93 5.01 20.80
CA ALA A 74 3.77 4.51 21.53
C ALA A 74 3.30 5.51 22.59
N LEU A 75 4.24 6.09 23.35
CA LEU A 75 3.94 7.16 24.31
C LEU A 75 3.37 8.39 23.61
N ALA A 76 3.96 8.83 22.51
CA ALA A 76 3.52 10.00 21.75
C ALA A 76 2.10 9.80 21.17
N ARG A 77 1.77 8.60 20.67
CA ARG A 77 0.43 8.25 20.20
C ARG A 77 -0.60 8.30 21.33
N VAL A 78 -0.31 7.68 22.47
CA VAL A 78 -1.20 7.77 23.65
C VAL A 78 -1.34 9.22 24.15
N ALA A 79 -0.28 10.02 24.06
CA ALA A 79 -0.33 11.44 24.38
C ALA A 79 -1.27 12.22 23.43
N ALA A 80 -1.17 11.95 22.14
CA ALA A 80 -2.04 12.53 21.13
C ALA A 80 -3.50 12.13 21.40
N ALA A 81 -3.77 10.84 21.65
CA ALA A 81 -5.10 10.35 22.03
C ALA A 81 -5.65 11.01 23.30
N LEU A 82 -4.81 11.22 24.31
CA LEU A 82 -5.20 11.90 25.56
C LEU A 82 -5.50 13.39 25.36
N SER A 83 -4.81 14.03 24.43
CA SER A 83 -5.02 15.45 24.09
C SER A 83 -6.14 15.68 23.10
N SER A 84 -6.59 14.64 22.39
CA SER A 84 -7.62 14.71 21.36
C SER A 84 -8.97 15.14 21.94
N TYR A 85 -9.53 16.20 21.35
CA TYR A 85 -10.87 16.69 21.66
C TYR A 85 -11.93 15.60 21.46
N GLU A 86 -11.87 14.90 20.33
CA GLU A 86 -12.84 13.87 19.96
C GLU A 86 -12.82 12.70 20.95
N ASN A 87 -11.63 12.24 21.35
CA ASN A 87 -11.51 11.15 22.33
C ASN A 87 -12.05 11.55 23.70
N ARG A 88 -11.79 12.79 24.13
CA ARG A 88 -12.32 13.31 25.40
C ARG A 88 -13.83 13.48 25.35
N LEU A 89 -14.39 14.00 24.25
CA LEU A 89 -15.83 14.15 24.05
C LEU A 89 -16.51 12.78 24.03
N LYS A 90 -15.92 11.81 23.33
CA LYS A 90 -16.40 10.42 23.31
C LYS A 90 -16.44 9.84 24.73
N TYR A 91 -15.34 9.97 25.48
CA TYR A 91 -15.30 9.52 26.88
C TYR A 91 -16.37 10.21 27.73
N PHE A 92 -16.58 11.52 27.57
CA PHE A 92 -17.60 12.27 28.28
C PHE A 92 -19.01 11.76 27.98
N ARG A 93 -19.31 11.49 26.71
CA ARG A 93 -20.60 10.95 26.26
C ARG A 93 -20.87 9.54 26.77
N GLU A 94 -19.84 8.70 26.86
CA GLU A 94 -19.95 7.32 27.35
C GLU A 94 -20.02 7.24 28.88
N ASN A 95 -19.56 8.26 29.60
CA ASN A 95 -19.45 8.26 31.07
C ASN A 95 -20.22 9.42 31.73
N GLN A 96 -21.39 9.77 31.21
CA GLN A 96 -22.19 10.93 31.66
C GLN A 96 -22.44 10.96 33.18
N ALA A 97 -22.56 9.79 33.81
CA ALA A 97 -22.76 9.66 35.25
C ALA A 97 -21.63 10.31 36.07
N LEU A 98 -20.37 10.24 35.59
CA LEU A 98 -19.22 10.87 36.26
C LEU A 98 -19.27 12.41 36.20
N PHE A 99 -20.02 12.95 35.26
CA PHE A 99 -20.12 14.39 34.99
C PHE A 99 -21.48 14.98 35.37
N ALA A 100 -22.40 14.18 35.92
CA ALA A 100 -23.71 14.64 36.39
C ALA A 100 -23.65 15.86 37.34
N PRO A 101 -22.66 16.00 38.25
CA PRO A 101 -22.53 17.20 39.08
C PRO A 101 -22.22 18.50 38.31
N LEU A 102 -21.82 18.40 37.04
CA LEU A 102 -21.55 19.54 36.15
C LEU A 102 -22.76 19.92 35.29
N ALA A 103 -23.84 19.10 35.31
CA ALA A 103 -25.00 19.35 34.48
C ALA A 103 -25.75 20.60 34.94
N GLU A 104 -26.04 21.50 34.00
CA GLU A 104 -26.77 22.74 34.25
C GLU A 104 -28.09 22.77 33.45
N PRO A 105 -29.21 23.20 34.05
CA PRO A 105 -30.48 23.31 33.34
C PRO A 105 -30.38 24.20 32.11
N GLY A 106 -30.87 23.72 30.96
CA GLY A 106 -30.91 24.48 29.70
C GLY A 106 -29.60 24.50 28.91
N ARG A 107 -28.53 23.84 29.37
CA ARG A 107 -27.28 23.66 28.61
C ARG A 107 -27.21 22.28 27.98
N SER A 108 -26.63 22.20 26.78
CA SER A 108 -26.36 20.90 26.15
C SER A 108 -25.16 20.20 26.79
N LEU A 109 -25.08 18.89 26.60
CA LEU A 109 -23.95 18.07 27.05
C LEU A 109 -22.63 18.58 26.47
N GLU A 110 -22.62 18.95 25.19
CA GLU A 110 -21.46 19.50 24.49
C GLU A 110 -21.02 20.86 25.06
N GLN A 111 -21.96 21.72 25.45
CA GLN A 111 -21.64 23.01 26.05
C GLN A 111 -20.98 22.85 27.42
N VAL A 112 -21.51 21.93 28.25
CA VAL A 112 -20.93 21.59 29.55
C VAL A 112 -19.54 20.97 29.37
N PHE A 113 -19.39 20.08 28.39
CA PHE A 113 -18.10 19.48 28.06
C PHE A 113 -17.09 20.54 27.60
N GLU A 114 -17.48 21.48 26.72
CA GLU A 114 -16.57 22.50 26.20
C GLU A 114 -16.02 23.38 27.33
N GLU A 115 -16.89 23.88 28.20
CA GLU A 115 -16.49 24.69 29.35
C GLU A 115 -15.57 23.92 30.30
N PHE A 116 -15.93 22.67 30.60
CA PHE A 116 -15.12 21.80 31.44
C PHE A 116 -13.77 21.49 30.81
N ASN A 117 -13.75 21.10 29.53
CA ASN A 117 -12.53 20.70 28.83
C ASN A 117 -11.53 21.85 28.69
N ALA A 118 -12.02 23.07 28.40
CA ALA A 118 -11.19 24.25 28.23
C ALA A 118 -10.44 24.68 29.51
N GLN A 119 -11.01 24.41 30.69
CA GLN A 119 -10.49 24.94 31.95
C GLN A 119 -9.93 23.88 32.90
N ALA A 120 -10.42 22.65 32.82
CA ALA A 120 -10.17 21.63 33.84
C ALA A 120 -8.93 20.79 33.56
N PHE A 121 -8.61 20.50 32.29
CA PHE A 121 -7.51 19.60 31.92
C PHE A 121 -6.20 20.33 31.64
N THR A 122 -5.09 19.70 32.03
CA THR A 122 -3.74 20.15 31.67
C THR A 122 -2.87 18.95 31.35
N MET A 123 -2.22 18.96 30.19
CA MET A 123 -1.23 17.93 29.83
C MET A 123 0.07 18.18 30.60
N LEU A 124 0.64 17.12 31.16
CA LEU A 124 1.93 17.11 31.86
C LEU A 124 2.98 16.50 30.93
N GLN A 125 4.03 17.23 30.61
CA GLN A 125 5.13 16.78 29.76
C GLN A 125 6.46 17.36 30.27
N PRO A 126 7.61 16.73 29.98
CA PRO A 126 8.92 17.29 30.27
C PRO A 126 9.10 18.67 29.63
N ASP A 127 9.80 19.56 30.32
CA ASP A 127 10.11 20.89 29.77
C ASP A 127 11.10 20.74 28.59
N PRO A 128 10.71 21.13 27.37
CA PRO A 128 11.57 20.97 26.19
C PRO A 128 12.89 21.75 26.31
N LYS A 129 12.96 22.76 27.19
CA LYS A 129 14.16 23.57 27.42
C LYS A 129 15.10 23.00 28.48
N LYS A 130 14.69 21.95 29.21
CA LYS A 130 15.53 21.26 30.21
C LYS A 130 16.00 19.92 29.65
N ALA A 131 16.88 19.99 28.65
CA ALA A 131 17.55 18.84 28.05
C ALA A 131 18.58 18.26 29.04
N GLY A 132 18.13 17.44 29.97
CA GLY A 132 18.97 16.90 31.03
C GLY A 132 18.30 15.81 31.86
N GLY A 133 18.03 14.66 31.26
CA GLY A 133 18.03 13.37 31.97
C GLY A 133 16.73 12.84 32.59
N LEU A 134 15.58 13.50 32.42
CA LEU A 134 14.31 12.92 32.89
C LEU A 134 13.67 12.09 31.78
N LYS A 135 13.46 10.80 32.06
CA LYS A 135 12.79 9.82 31.18
C LYS A 135 11.48 10.40 30.64
N GLU A 136 11.19 10.15 29.37
CA GLU A 136 9.94 10.57 28.72
C GLU A 136 8.73 10.17 29.58
N TYR A 137 7.82 11.12 29.78
CA TYR A 137 6.56 10.89 30.46
C TYR A 137 5.48 11.79 29.86
N VAL A 138 4.25 11.33 29.95
CA VAL A 138 3.08 12.14 29.62
C VAL A 138 2.07 11.96 30.73
N GLY A 139 1.39 13.02 31.14
CA GLY A 139 0.36 12.92 32.14
C GLY A 139 -0.84 13.79 31.83
N LEU A 140 -1.93 13.51 32.53
CA LEU A 140 -3.15 14.30 32.51
C LEU A 140 -3.42 14.77 33.93
N SER A 141 -3.50 16.08 34.10
CA SER A 141 -3.97 16.72 35.32
C SER A 141 -5.39 17.22 35.12
N LEU A 142 -6.21 17.09 36.16
CA LEU A 142 -7.58 17.60 36.19
C LEU A 142 -7.78 18.46 37.44
N VAL A 143 -8.34 19.65 37.25
CA VAL A 143 -8.84 20.51 38.32
C VAL A 143 -10.37 20.50 38.28
N TYR A 144 -11.01 20.03 39.35
CA TYR A 144 -12.45 19.76 39.36
C TYR A 144 -13.12 20.28 40.65
N PRO A 145 -14.40 20.70 40.58
CA PRO A 145 -15.15 21.13 41.75
C PRO A 145 -15.51 19.95 42.65
N LYS A 146 -15.74 20.23 43.93
CA LYS A 146 -16.30 19.25 44.88
C LYS A 146 -17.61 18.69 44.34
N GLY A 147 -17.73 17.36 44.32
CA GLY A 147 -18.90 16.64 43.81
C GLY A 147 -18.58 15.78 42.59
N VAL A 148 -17.57 16.18 41.79
CA VAL A 148 -17.07 15.37 40.67
C VAL A 148 -16.04 14.36 41.17
N ASP A 149 -16.12 13.12 40.68
CA ASP A 149 -15.09 12.11 40.91
C ASP A 149 -13.92 12.30 39.92
N GLY A 150 -13.03 13.23 40.24
CA GLY A 150 -11.87 13.51 39.40
C GLY A 150 -10.89 12.34 39.29
N VAL A 151 -10.87 11.42 40.27
CA VAL A 151 -9.99 10.24 40.24
C VAL A 151 -10.47 9.27 39.17
N ALA A 152 -11.76 8.92 39.18
CA ALA A 152 -12.36 8.07 38.17
C ALA A 152 -12.26 8.70 36.76
N VAL A 153 -12.46 10.02 36.65
CA VAL A 153 -12.33 10.72 35.36
C VAL A 153 -10.92 10.61 34.80
N VAL A 154 -9.88 10.96 35.57
CA VAL A 154 -8.51 10.94 35.05
C VAL A 154 -8.02 9.53 34.75
N ASN A 155 -8.20 8.58 35.68
CA ASN A 155 -7.78 7.20 35.46
C ASN A 155 -8.54 6.56 34.29
N GLY A 156 -9.85 6.80 34.19
CA GLY A 156 -10.66 6.27 33.10
C GLY A 156 -10.32 6.89 31.75
N MET A 157 -10.03 8.19 31.67
CA MET A 157 -9.56 8.84 30.43
C MET A 157 -8.21 8.30 29.96
N VAL A 158 -7.26 8.09 30.89
CA VAL A 158 -5.97 7.44 30.58
C VAL A 158 -6.18 6.05 30.00
N MET A 159 -7.01 5.22 30.65
CA MET A 159 -7.31 3.88 30.15
C MET A 159 -8.07 3.89 28.82
N ALA A 160 -9.00 4.82 28.63
CA ALA A 160 -9.74 4.97 27.38
C ALA A 160 -8.83 5.37 26.21
N ALA A 161 -7.89 6.29 26.43
CA ALA A 161 -6.91 6.68 25.43
C ALA A 161 -5.98 5.50 25.06
N ILE A 162 -5.52 4.73 26.04
CA ILE A 162 -4.72 3.52 25.78
C ILE A 162 -5.51 2.52 24.94
N ARG A 163 -6.77 2.25 25.29
CA ARG A 163 -7.63 1.33 24.51
C ARG A 163 -7.93 1.83 23.11
N ALA A 164 -8.17 3.12 22.96
CA ALA A 164 -8.40 3.73 21.66
C ALA A 164 -7.16 3.55 20.75
N GLU A 165 -5.96 3.76 21.28
CA GLU A 165 -4.72 3.54 20.54
C GLU A 165 -4.44 2.05 20.28
N GLN A 166 -4.72 1.15 21.22
CA GLN A 166 -4.64 -0.29 20.97
C GLN A 166 -5.52 -0.70 19.77
N GLN A 167 -6.76 -0.19 19.74
CA GLN A 167 -7.68 -0.45 18.63
C GLN A 167 -7.19 0.17 17.32
N ALA A 168 -6.68 1.40 17.35
CA ALA A 168 -6.14 2.07 16.17
C ALA A 168 -4.95 1.29 15.58
N VAL A 169 -4.01 0.85 16.41
CA VAL A 169 -2.87 0.02 15.99
C VAL A 169 -3.33 -1.30 15.37
N ALA A 170 -4.38 -1.93 15.92
CA ALA A 170 -4.96 -3.16 15.38
C ALA A 170 -5.52 -2.96 13.97
N GLU A 171 -6.28 -1.89 13.77
CA GLU A 171 -6.87 -1.56 12.47
C GLU A 171 -5.81 -1.13 11.45
N ASP A 172 -4.79 -0.36 11.87
CA ASP A 172 -3.65 -0.01 11.03
C ASP A 172 -2.91 -1.27 10.54
N LEU A 173 -2.60 -2.20 11.45
CA LEU A 173 -1.94 -3.47 11.11
C LEU A 173 -2.79 -4.29 10.13
N LYS A 174 -4.09 -4.40 10.37
CA LYS A 174 -5.03 -5.10 9.49
C LYS A 174 -5.08 -4.47 8.10
N ALA A 175 -5.11 -3.14 8.01
CA ALA A 175 -5.08 -2.42 6.74
C ALA A 175 -3.76 -2.65 5.99
N LEU A 176 -2.62 -2.63 6.69
CA LEU A 176 -1.31 -2.93 6.10
C LEU A 176 -1.21 -4.37 5.59
N ILE A 177 -1.70 -5.35 6.36
CA ILE A 177 -1.79 -6.76 5.92
C ILE A 177 -2.63 -6.86 4.64
N ALA A 178 -3.82 -6.25 4.63
CA ALA A 178 -4.72 -6.28 3.48
C ALA A 178 -4.07 -5.67 2.23
N ASN A 179 -3.40 -4.53 2.38
CA ASN A 179 -2.69 -3.87 1.28
C ASN A 179 -1.52 -4.72 0.76
N ARG A 180 -0.73 -5.34 1.64
CA ARG A 180 0.36 -6.25 1.23
C ARG A 180 -0.18 -7.49 0.50
N LEU A 181 -1.28 -8.08 0.98
CA LEU A 181 -1.95 -9.21 0.33
C LEU A 181 -2.46 -8.84 -1.07
N ALA A 182 -3.13 -7.69 -1.21
CA ALA A 182 -3.61 -7.21 -2.50
C ALA A 182 -2.46 -6.99 -3.50
N ASN A 183 -1.34 -6.44 -3.04
CA ASN A 183 -0.14 -6.28 -3.88
C ASN A 183 0.45 -7.63 -4.32
N LEU A 184 0.47 -8.64 -3.45
CA LEU A 184 0.92 -9.99 -3.83
C LEU A 184 -0.02 -10.65 -4.84
N GLU A 185 -1.33 -10.51 -4.63
CA GLU A 185 -2.34 -11.03 -5.56
C GLU A 185 -2.19 -10.40 -6.95
N GLN A 186 -2.01 -9.07 -7.02
CA GLN A 186 -1.73 -8.38 -8.29
C GLN A 186 -0.45 -8.89 -8.97
N LYS A 187 0.62 -9.17 -8.21
CA LYS A 187 1.86 -9.75 -8.77
C LYS A 187 1.64 -11.17 -9.31
N ILE A 188 0.87 -11.99 -8.59
CA ILE A 188 0.52 -13.35 -9.01
C ILE A 188 -0.27 -13.31 -10.31
N GLU A 189 -1.30 -12.47 -10.39
CA GLU A 189 -2.12 -12.34 -11.58
C GLU A 189 -1.33 -11.78 -12.77
N ALA A 190 -0.48 -10.77 -12.55
CA ALA A 190 0.40 -10.24 -13.59
C ALA A 190 1.37 -11.32 -14.11
N ALA A 191 1.94 -12.14 -13.22
CA ALA A 191 2.85 -13.21 -13.62
C ALA A 191 2.14 -14.32 -14.42
N ARG A 192 0.92 -14.70 -14.02
CA ARG A 192 0.06 -15.64 -14.77
C ARG A 192 -0.28 -15.10 -16.15
N ALA A 193 -0.69 -13.84 -16.25
CA ALA A 193 -0.99 -13.19 -17.52
C ALA A 193 0.24 -13.15 -18.43
N ASN A 194 1.40 -12.77 -17.89
CA ASN A 194 2.67 -12.73 -18.64
C ASN A 194 3.10 -14.11 -19.12
N TYR A 195 2.96 -15.14 -18.29
CA TYR A 195 3.27 -16.52 -18.67
C TYR A 195 2.35 -17.00 -19.80
N ASN A 196 1.05 -16.75 -19.69
CA ASN A 196 0.08 -17.09 -20.72
C ASN A 196 0.39 -16.40 -22.05
N ALA A 197 0.62 -15.09 -22.03
CA ALA A 197 0.97 -14.33 -23.22
C ALA A 197 2.29 -14.84 -23.85
N SER A 198 3.29 -15.14 -23.02
CA SER A 198 4.58 -15.66 -23.50
C SER A 198 4.45 -17.06 -24.11
N LYS A 199 3.63 -17.92 -23.50
CA LYS A 199 3.30 -19.25 -24.01
C LYS A 199 2.57 -19.18 -25.34
N GLU A 200 1.57 -18.30 -25.46
CA GLU A 200 0.85 -18.07 -26.71
C GLU A 200 1.77 -17.56 -27.83
N ALA A 201 2.62 -16.59 -27.52
CA ALA A 201 3.63 -16.09 -28.45
C ALA A 201 4.59 -17.21 -28.90
N GLN A 202 5.07 -18.04 -27.97
CA GLN A 202 5.95 -19.17 -28.29
C GLN A 202 5.24 -20.19 -29.19
N ILE A 203 3.97 -20.50 -28.93
CA ILE A 203 3.17 -21.38 -29.79
C ILE A 203 3.03 -20.77 -31.19
N ALA A 204 2.76 -19.47 -31.28
CA ALA A 204 2.62 -18.78 -32.56
C ALA A 204 3.93 -18.83 -33.37
N THR A 205 5.08 -18.55 -32.74
CA THR A 205 6.39 -18.63 -33.39
C THR A 205 6.69 -20.04 -33.89
N LEU A 206 6.46 -21.07 -33.08
CA LEU A 206 6.66 -22.47 -33.50
C LEU A 206 5.78 -22.84 -34.70
N LEU A 207 4.52 -22.42 -34.70
CA LEU A 207 3.60 -22.69 -35.81
C LEU A 207 3.96 -21.90 -37.08
N GLU A 208 4.49 -20.69 -36.94
CA GLU A 208 4.98 -19.89 -38.06
C GLU A 208 6.24 -20.50 -38.68
N GLU A 209 7.17 -20.98 -37.86
CA GLU A 209 8.35 -21.72 -38.29
C GLU A 209 7.96 -23.00 -39.04
N ASP A 210 7.02 -23.79 -38.50
CA ASP A 210 6.48 -24.99 -39.15
C ASP A 210 5.78 -24.65 -40.48
N ALA A 211 5.03 -23.56 -40.54
CA ALA A 211 4.35 -23.11 -41.76
C ALA A 211 5.37 -22.71 -42.84
N LEU A 212 6.41 -21.96 -42.48
CA LEU A 212 7.46 -21.55 -43.39
C LEU A 212 8.27 -22.76 -43.89
N GLN A 213 8.61 -23.71 -43.02
CA GLN A 213 9.32 -24.93 -43.42
C GLN A 213 8.48 -25.77 -44.37
N ARG A 214 7.18 -25.93 -44.10
CA ARG A 214 6.27 -26.65 -45.02
C ARG A 214 6.18 -25.96 -46.37
N ALA A 215 6.08 -24.64 -46.42
CA ALA A 215 6.05 -23.89 -47.69
C ALA A 215 7.33 -24.11 -48.49
N LYS A 216 8.51 -23.99 -47.87
CA LYS A 216 9.80 -24.23 -48.53
C LYS A 216 9.93 -25.66 -49.08
N LEU A 217 9.51 -26.65 -48.31
CA LEU A 217 9.53 -28.06 -48.71
C LEU A 217 8.53 -28.34 -49.84
N GLN A 218 7.37 -27.68 -49.85
CA GLN A 218 6.41 -27.75 -50.93
C GLN A 218 6.95 -27.13 -52.22
N ASP A 219 7.58 -25.94 -52.13
CA ASP A 219 8.24 -25.28 -53.26
C ASP A 219 9.37 -26.17 -53.84
N GLU A 220 10.20 -26.78 -52.98
CA GLU A 220 11.26 -27.72 -53.39
C GLU A 220 10.67 -28.95 -54.09
N LEU A 221 9.60 -29.52 -53.53
CA LEU A 221 8.92 -30.68 -54.11
C LEU A 221 8.30 -30.36 -55.47
N GLU A 222 7.67 -29.20 -55.63
CA GLU A 222 7.12 -28.74 -56.91
C GLU A 222 8.21 -28.51 -57.95
N ALA A 223 9.32 -27.88 -57.55
CA ALA A 223 10.48 -27.67 -58.42
C ALA A 223 11.08 -28.99 -58.92
N LEU A 224 11.32 -29.95 -58.01
CA LEU A 224 11.85 -31.28 -58.36
C LEU A 224 10.91 -32.03 -59.30
N ARG A 225 9.60 -32.00 -59.04
CA ARG A 225 8.61 -32.61 -59.93
C ARG A 225 8.56 -31.95 -61.31
N GLY A 226 8.69 -30.62 -61.35
CA GLY A 226 8.80 -29.85 -62.58
C GLY A 226 10.03 -30.25 -63.38
N GLU A 227 11.18 -30.37 -62.72
CA GLU A 227 12.43 -30.82 -63.33
C GLU A 227 12.32 -32.24 -63.89
N LEU A 228 11.80 -33.18 -63.11
CA LEU A 228 11.60 -34.57 -63.55
C LEU A 228 10.66 -34.65 -64.75
N LYS A 229 9.58 -33.86 -64.75
CA LYS A 229 8.66 -33.76 -65.90
C LYS A 229 9.37 -33.24 -67.15
N MET A 230 10.16 -32.16 -67.02
CA MET A 230 10.94 -31.63 -68.14
C MET A 230 11.93 -32.66 -68.67
N ARG A 231 12.68 -33.34 -67.79
CA ARG A 231 13.60 -34.43 -68.17
C ARG A 231 12.87 -35.56 -68.92
N ARG A 232 11.67 -35.94 -68.47
CA ARG A 232 10.83 -36.94 -69.14
C ARG A 232 10.38 -36.47 -70.53
N GLU A 233 9.94 -35.22 -70.67
CA GLU A 233 9.54 -34.64 -71.96
C GLU A 233 10.70 -34.52 -72.95
N SER A 234 11.88 -34.09 -72.47
CA SER A 234 13.12 -34.11 -73.26
C SER A 234 13.47 -35.52 -73.71
N ARG A 235 13.39 -36.51 -72.82
CA ARG A 235 13.64 -37.91 -73.15
C ARG A 235 12.67 -38.46 -74.20
N ILE A 236 11.38 -38.11 -74.10
CA ILE A 236 10.38 -38.48 -75.12
C ILE A 236 10.75 -37.88 -76.48
N SER A 237 11.20 -36.62 -76.49
CA SER A 237 11.60 -35.93 -77.72
C SER A 237 12.86 -36.55 -78.36
N GLU A 238 13.85 -36.94 -77.54
CA GLU A 238 15.02 -37.72 -77.97
C GLU A 238 14.62 -39.07 -78.56
N LEU A 239 13.69 -39.78 -77.91
CA LEU A 239 13.17 -41.06 -78.39
C LEU A 239 12.40 -40.89 -79.70
N ASP A 240 11.59 -39.84 -79.86
CA ASP A 240 10.89 -39.53 -81.12
C ASP A 240 11.87 -39.31 -82.28
N GLU A 241 12.96 -38.58 -82.06
CA GLU A 241 14.01 -38.40 -83.06
C GLU A 241 14.72 -39.73 -83.39
N ALA A 242 15.09 -40.51 -82.36
CA ALA A 242 15.72 -41.81 -82.54
C ALA A 242 14.81 -42.80 -83.30
N ILE A 243 13.50 -42.79 -83.04
CA ILE A 243 12.51 -43.60 -83.75
C ILE A 243 12.45 -43.18 -85.22
N ARG A 244 12.42 -41.88 -85.53
CA ARG A 244 12.43 -41.38 -86.93
C ARG A 244 13.68 -41.83 -87.69
N ILE A 245 14.85 -41.75 -87.06
CA ILE A 245 16.12 -42.20 -87.66
C ILE A 245 16.13 -43.73 -87.81
N ALA A 246 15.69 -44.48 -86.81
CA ALA A 246 15.62 -45.95 -86.89
C ALA A 246 14.65 -46.41 -88.01
N GLN A 247 13.51 -45.72 -88.17
CA GLN A 247 12.55 -45.98 -89.25
C GLN A 247 13.15 -45.73 -90.64
N SER A 248 13.86 -44.61 -90.82
CA SER A 248 14.49 -44.28 -92.12
C SER A 248 15.62 -45.24 -92.49
N LEU A 249 16.32 -45.76 -91.48
CA LEU A 249 17.38 -46.77 -91.62
C LEU A 249 16.87 -48.22 -91.67
N GLY A 250 15.57 -48.46 -91.48
CA GLY A 250 14.97 -49.80 -91.49
C GLY A 250 15.33 -50.67 -90.27
N ILE A 251 15.76 -50.08 -89.16
CA ILE A 251 16.18 -50.79 -87.95
C ILE A 251 14.96 -51.06 -87.06
N THR A 252 14.42 -52.28 -87.11
CA THR A 252 13.22 -52.64 -86.34
C THR A 252 13.51 -53.18 -84.94
N LYS A 253 14.59 -53.96 -84.80
CA LYS A 253 15.03 -54.59 -83.56
C LYS A 253 16.41 -54.07 -83.12
N PRO A 254 16.78 -54.22 -81.83
CA PRO A 254 18.09 -53.82 -81.34
C PRO A 254 19.22 -54.43 -82.17
N THR A 255 20.14 -53.59 -82.62
CA THR A 255 21.32 -53.96 -83.40
C THR A 255 22.52 -53.13 -82.93
N THR A 256 23.71 -53.48 -83.37
CA THR A 256 24.93 -52.69 -83.13
C THR A 256 25.50 -52.21 -84.46
N PRO A 257 26.35 -51.17 -84.48
CA PRO A 257 27.05 -50.75 -85.69
C PRO A 257 27.74 -51.92 -86.43
N SER A 258 28.31 -52.88 -85.70
CA SER A 258 28.93 -54.07 -86.30
C SER A 258 27.90 -55.02 -86.92
N ALA A 259 26.79 -55.29 -86.23
CA ALA A 259 25.74 -56.17 -86.74
C ALA A 259 25.02 -55.60 -87.99
N MET A 260 24.96 -54.27 -88.13
CA MET A 260 24.44 -53.59 -89.33
C MET A 260 25.39 -53.69 -90.53
N SER A 261 26.72 -53.59 -90.30
CA SER A 261 27.74 -53.76 -91.34
C SER A 261 27.78 -55.20 -91.87
N ASP A 262 27.63 -56.20 -91.00
CA ASP A 262 27.63 -57.62 -91.37
C ASP A 262 26.38 -58.03 -92.17
N ALA A 263 25.24 -57.34 -91.99
CA ALA A 263 24.04 -57.58 -92.79
C ALA A 263 24.20 -57.17 -94.27
N GLN A 264 25.17 -56.29 -94.60
CA GLN A 264 25.49 -55.86 -95.97
C GLN A 264 26.69 -56.59 -96.60
N SER A 265 27.48 -57.36 -95.84
CA SER A 265 28.67 -58.07 -96.36
C SER A 265 28.72 -59.51 -95.86
N ARG A 266 28.67 -60.49 -96.80
CA ARG A 266 28.72 -61.95 -96.53
C ARG A 266 30.13 -62.45 -96.11
N GLY A 267 30.74 -61.85 -95.10
CA GLY A 267 32.05 -62.26 -94.59
C GLY A 267 32.15 -62.12 -93.07
N GLN A 268 32.11 -63.26 -92.37
CA GLN A 268 32.13 -63.33 -90.91
C GLN A 268 33.52 -62.93 -90.36
N VAL A 269 33.66 -61.69 -89.89
CA VAL A 269 34.87 -61.20 -89.19
C VAL A 269 34.47 -60.79 -87.78
N VAL A 270 34.91 -61.54 -86.78
CA VAL A 270 34.66 -61.22 -85.36
C VAL A 270 35.50 -60.00 -84.98
N ARG A 271 34.84 -58.86 -84.71
CA ARG A 271 35.47 -57.68 -84.12
C ARG A 271 34.99 -57.50 -82.68
N THR A 272 35.94 -57.41 -81.75
CA THR A 272 35.68 -57.00 -80.37
C THR A 272 35.51 -55.48 -80.34
N GLU A 273 34.28 -55.02 -80.12
CA GLU A 273 33.96 -53.60 -79.95
C GLU A 273 34.59 -53.07 -78.65
N VAL A 274 35.50 -52.10 -78.77
CA VAL A 274 36.00 -51.31 -77.64
C VAL A 274 35.20 -50.01 -77.61
N THR A 275 34.04 -50.04 -76.97
CA THR A 275 33.09 -48.92 -76.99
C THR A 275 33.40 -47.94 -75.86
N SER A 276 34.19 -46.91 -76.17
CA SER A 276 34.37 -45.72 -75.31
C SER A 276 33.53 -44.51 -75.76
N ARG A 277 32.50 -44.72 -76.62
CA ARG A 277 31.55 -43.68 -77.07
C ARG A 277 30.13 -44.19 -76.92
N GLU A 278 29.21 -43.34 -76.45
CA GLU A 278 27.79 -43.68 -76.30
C GLU A 278 27.20 -44.14 -77.64
N ILE A 279 26.57 -45.32 -77.63
CA ILE A 279 25.91 -45.89 -78.81
C ILE A 279 24.64 -45.05 -79.08
N PRO A 280 24.47 -44.49 -80.30
CA PRO A 280 23.28 -43.71 -80.62
C PRO A 280 21.97 -44.50 -80.42
N LEU A 281 20.94 -43.83 -79.91
CA LEU A 281 19.67 -44.47 -79.51
C LEU A 281 18.96 -45.22 -80.63
N TYR A 282 19.08 -44.77 -81.89
CA TYR A 282 18.41 -45.39 -83.05
C TYR A 282 18.83 -46.85 -83.30
N PHE A 283 19.98 -47.29 -82.77
CA PHE A 283 20.42 -48.69 -82.84
C PHE A 283 19.59 -49.64 -81.98
N MET A 284 18.83 -49.14 -80.99
CA MET A 284 17.88 -49.97 -80.22
C MET A 284 16.69 -50.46 -81.05
N GLY A 285 16.47 -49.90 -82.23
CA GLY A 285 15.39 -50.29 -83.14
C GLY A 285 14.02 -49.74 -82.73
N THR A 286 13.11 -49.68 -83.71
CA THR A 286 11.80 -49.03 -83.54
C THR A 286 10.91 -49.67 -82.47
N GLU A 287 10.92 -51.00 -82.33
CA GLU A 287 10.03 -51.69 -81.38
C GLU A 287 10.35 -51.33 -79.92
N ALA A 288 11.63 -51.38 -79.56
CA ALA A 288 12.10 -51.08 -78.20
C ALA A 288 11.91 -49.59 -77.85
N LEU A 289 12.28 -48.70 -78.77
CA LEU A 289 12.13 -47.26 -78.58
C LEU A 289 10.65 -46.83 -78.48
N GLN A 290 9.76 -47.43 -79.28
CA GLN A 290 8.32 -47.18 -79.17
C GLN A 290 7.73 -47.69 -77.86
N ALA A 291 8.20 -48.84 -77.37
CA ALA A 291 7.78 -49.36 -76.07
C ALA A 291 8.21 -48.45 -74.91
N GLU A 292 9.47 -47.99 -74.90
CA GLU A 292 9.99 -47.04 -73.90
C GLU A 292 9.23 -45.71 -73.96
N ARG A 293 9.08 -45.14 -75.16
CA ARG A 293 8.32 -43.89 -75.35
C ARG A 293 6.88 -44.03 -74.85
N LYS A 294 6.20 -45.13 -75.18
CA LYS A 294 4.83 -45.39 -74.72
C LYS A 294 4.78 -45.45 -73.19
N ALA A 295 5.71 -46.19 -72.58
CA ALA A 295 5.81 -46.27 -71.12
C ALA A 295 6.05 -44.90 -70.46
N LEU A 296 6.93 -44.06 -71.03
CA LEU A 296 7.17 -42.70 -70.54
C LEU A 296 5.97 -41.77 -70.74
N SER A 297 5.21 -41.94 -71.82
CA SER A 297 4.03 -41.14 -72.14
C SER A 297 2.83 -41.46 -71.24
N GLU A 298 2.66 -42.72 -70.86
CA GLU A 298 1.57 -43.20 -69.98
C GLU A 298 1.88 -43.04 -68.48
N ARG A 299 3.14 -42.73 -68.13
CA ARG A 299 3.58 -42.61 -66.75
C ARG A 299 2.98 -41.38 -66.05
N GLY A 300 2.35 -41.60 -64.90
CA GLY A 300 1.65 -40.55 -64.13
C GLY A 300 2.48 -39.83 -63.07
N SER A 301 3.59 -40.40 -62.59
CA SER A 301 4.49 -39.77 -61.61
C SER A 301 5.92 -40.24 -61.81
N ASP A 302 6.87 -39.32 -61.62
CA ASP A 302 8.31 -39.55 -61.70
C ASP A 302 8.96 -39.58 -60.29
N ASP A 303 8.17 -39.51 -59.23
CA ASP A 303 8.64 -39.33 -57.83
C ASP A 303 9.63 -40.42 -57.37
N PHE A 304 9.59 -41.62 -57.96
CA PHE A 304 10.45 -42.75 -57.61
C PHE A 304 11.90 -42.59 -58.12
N VAL A 305 12.14 -41.66 -59.04
CA VAL A 305 13.46 -41.43 -59.64
C VAL A 305 14.36 -40.62 -58.71
N GLU A 306 13.79 -39.73 -57.90
CA GLU A 306 14.52 -38.79 -57.04
C GLU A 306 14.33 -39.14 -55.55
N PRO A 307 15.33 -39.71 -54.86
CA PRO A 307 15.27 -40.04 -53.44
C PRO A 307 14.87 -38.86 -52.55
N ARG A 308 15.27 -37.63 -52.90
CA ARG A 308 14.96 -36.42 -52.14
C ARG A 308 13.45 -36.19 -51.97
N ILE A 309 12.63 -36.60 -52.94
CA ILE A 309 11.16 -36.47 -52.85
C ILE A 309 10.59 -37.31 -51.69
N ALA A 310 11.15 -38.50 -51.44
CA ALA A 310 10.71 -39.34 -50.32
C ALA A 310 11.11 -38.73 -48.96
N GLU A 311 12.30 -38.12 -48.88
CA GLU A 311 12.76 -37.39 -47.70
C GLU A 311 11.87 -36.19 -47.40
N ILE A 312 11.59 -35.35 -48.41
CA ILE A 312 10.71 -34.18 -48.27
C ILE A 312 9.32 -34.61 -47.77
N LYS A 313 8.75 -35.69 -48.33
CA LYS A 313 7.45 -36.21 -47.87
C LYS A 313 7.51 -36.63 -46.40
N LYS A 314 8.58 -37.28 -45.96
CA LYS A 314 8.79 -37.65 -44.55
C LYS A 314 8.88 -36.40 -43.66
N GLU A 315 9.66 -35.40 -44.06
CA GLU A 315 9.80 -34.14 -43.33
C GLU A 315 8.45 -33.40 -43.22
N LEU A 316 7.67 -33.34 -44.31
CA LEU A 316 6.31 -32.78 -44.32
C LEU A 316 5.36 -33.53 -43.37
N GLU A 317 5.43 -34.86 -43.29
CA GLU A 317 4.63 -35.63 -42.33
C GLU A 317 5.01 -35.32 -40.87
N LEU A 318 6.31 -35.17 -40.58
CA LEU A 318 6.78 -34.81 -39.25
C LEU A 318 6.31 -33.40 -38.84
N LEU A 319 6.26 -32.45 -39.78
CA LEU A 319 5.78 -31.09 -39.55
C LEU A 319 4.25 -30.97 -39.37
N LYS A 320 3.47 -32.04 -39.59
CA LYS A 320 2.03 -32.01 -39.29
C LYS A 320 1.75 -31.98 -37.79
N HIS A 321 2.63 -32.56 -36.99
CA HIS A 321 2.44 -32.72 -35.55
C HIS A 321 3.63 -32.15 -34.78
N ASN A 322 3.50 -30.90 -34.34
CA ASN A 322 4.51 -30.29 -33.48
C ASN A 322 4.31 -30.70 -32.01
N ARG A 323 5.11 -31.66 -31.56
CA ARG A 323 5.07 -32.20 -30.19
C ARG A 323 5.32 -31.13 -29.12
N GLN A 324 6.11 -30.10 -29.43
CA GLN A 324 6.36 -29.00 -28.49
C GLN A 324 5.10 -28.17 -28.28
N VAL A 325 4.37 -27.86 -29.37
CA VAL A 325 3.07 -27.16 -29.30
C VAL A 325 2.04 -28.00 -28.56
N GLU A 326 1.98 -29.32 -28.81
CA GLU A 326 1.09 -30.23 -28.07
C GLU A 326 1.38 -30.20 -26.57
N LEU A 327 2.65 -30.31 -26.17
CA LEU A 327 3.06 -30.24 -24.78
C LEU A 327 2.70 -28.90 -24.15
N LEU A 328 2.97 -27.78 -24.82
CA LEU A 328 2.61 -26.45 -24.32
C LEU A 328 1.10 -26.28 -24.13
N LYS A 329 0.27 -26.85 -25.01
CA LYS A 329 -1.19 -26.83 -24.90
C LYS A 329 -1.75 -27.79 -23.85
N GLN A 330 -1.04 -28.89 -23.57
CA GLN A 330 -1.48 -29.93 -22.63
C GLN A 330 -0.98 -29.72 -21.19
N ARG A 331 -0.09 -28.74 -20.94
CA ARG A 331 0.40 -28.43 -19.59
C ARG A 331 -0.78 -28.11 -18.66
N GLN A 332 -0.96 -28.93 -17.64
CA GLN A 332 -1.83 -28.66 -16.51
C GLN A 332 -1.02 -27.99 -15.39
N ASP A 333 -1.70 -27.19 -14.56
CA ASP A 333 -1.09 -26.46 -13.44
C ASP A 333 0.12 -25.61 -13.83
N GLU A 334 -0.14 -24.65 -14.72
CA GLU A 334 0.86 -23.70 -15.24
C GLU A 334 1.57 -22.89 -14.15
N ASP A 335 0.91 -22.76 -13.00
CA ASP A 335 1.45 -22.19 -11.78
C ASP A 335 2.77 -22.85 -11.32
N LEU A 336 2.99 -24.13 -11.61
CA LEU A 336 4.23 -24.85 -11.27
C LEU A 336 5.45 -24.32 -12.03
N TYR A 337 5.25 -23.63 -13.15
CA TYR A 337 6.30 -23.08 -13.98
C TYR A 337 6.62 -21.62 -13.63
N LEU A 338 5.87 -21.01 -12.71
CA LEU A 338 6.10 -19.65 -12.21
C LEU A 338 7.11 -19.67 -11.05
N LYS A 339 8.36 -19.32 -11.35
CA LYS A 339 9.50 -19.37 -10.42
C LYS A 339 9.23 -18.74 -9.04
N ASP A 340 8.65 -17.54 -9.03
CA ASP A 340 8.47 -16.76 -7.79
C ASP A 340 7.10 -16.97 -7.13
N LEU A 341 6.21 -17.76 -7.75
CA LEU A 341 4.85 -17.96 -7.25
C LEU A 341 4.84 -18.65 -5.88
N ALA A 342 5.72 -19.64 -5.69
CA ALA A 342 5.85 -20.34 -4.41
C ALA A 342 6.19 -19.37 -3.28
N LEU A 343 7.14 -18.46 -3.52
CA LEU A 343 7.56 -17.44 -2.55
C LEU A 343 6.42 -16.46 -2.24
N TRP A 344 5.69 -15.99 -3.25
CA TRP A 344 4.56 -15.09 -3.01
C TRP A 344 3.39 -15.77 -2.29
N ARG A 345 3.17 -17.07 -2.53
CA ARG A 345 2.16 -17.86 -1.82
C ARG A 345 2.54 -18.11 -0.37
N GLU A 346 3.80 -18.42 -0.11
CA GLU A 346 4.35 -18.55 1.24
C GLU A 346 4.16 -17.24 2.01
N GLU A 347 4.54 -16.12 1.42
CA GLU A 347 4.35 -14.80 2.04
C GLU A 347 2.87 -14.48 2.27
N ALA A 348 2.00 -14.72 1.28
CA ALA A 348 0.57 -14.52 1.45
C ALA A 348 -0.03 -15.42 2.55
N ALA A 349 0.45 -16.65 2.68
CA ALA A 349 0.04 -17.56 3.74
C ALA A 349 0.53 -17.08 5.12
N ARG A 350 1.79 -16.61 5.21
CA ARG A 350 2.37 -15.98 6.41
C ARG A 350 1.51 -14.79 6.86
N LEU A 351 1.24 -13.85 5.95
CA LEU A 351 0.42 -12.66 6.22
C LEU A 351 -1.00 -13.01 6.67
N LYS A 352 -1.66 -13.98 6.03
CA LYS A 352 -2.99 -14.48 6.44
C LYS A 352 -2.97 -15.20 7.78
N GLY A 353 -1.84 -15.78 8.16
CA GLY A 353 -1.66 -16.49 9.42
C GLY A 353 -1.45 -15.57 10.63
N ILE A 354 -1.13 -14.29 10.43
CA ILE A 354 -0.92 -13.34 11.52
C ILE A 354 -2.25 -13.09 12.24
N LYS A 355 -2.32 -13.58 13.47
CA LYS A 355 -3.40 -13.29 14.42
C LYS A 355 -2.85 -12.38 15.50
N PHE A 356 -3.17 -11.11 15.41
CA PHE A 356 -2.75 -10.12 16.39
C PHE A 356 -3.90 -9.76 17.33
N ASP A 357 -3.69 -9.93 18.64
CA ASP A 357 -4.61 -9.45 19.67
C ASP A 357 -4.07 -8.17 20.28
N ALA A 358 -4.72 -7.05 19.96
CA ALA A 358 -4.35 -5.74 20.49
C ALA A 358 -4.71 -5.55 21.97
N SER A 359 -5.57 -6.40 22.53
CA SER A 359 -6.01 -6.30 23.94
C SER A 359 -4.84 -6.48 24.92
N GLY A 360 -3.87 -7.33 24.55
CA GLY A 360 -2.65 -7.57 25.33
C GLY A 360 -1.51 -6.59 25.05
N LEU A 361 -1.65 -5.69 24.08
CA LEU A 361 -0.57 -4.78 23.67
C LEU A 361 -0.35 -3.68 24.71
N GLN A 362 0.78 -3.71 25.40
CA GLN A 362 1.15 -2.67 26.36
C GLN A 362 1.85 -1.51 25.64
N LEU A 363 1.10 -0.46 25.30
CA LEU A 363 1.64 0.74 24.64
C LEU A 363 2.43 1.65 25.60
N VAL A 364 1.93 1.78 26.82
CA VAL A 364 2.52 2.61 27.89
C VAL A 364 2.34 1.93 29.24
N ARG A 365 3.21 2.23 30.18
CA ARG A 365 3.03 1.87 31.60
C ARG A 365 2.45 3.07 32.35
N VAL A 366 1.40 2.84 33.13
CA VAL A 366 0.91 3.83 34.10
C VAL A 366 1.91 3.87 35.27
N ASP A 367 2.68 4.95 35.37
CA ASP A 367 3.70 5.18 36.40
C ASP A 367 3.08 5.71 37.70
N GLN A 368 2.11 6.62 37.56
CA GLN A 368 1.35 7.20 38.66
C GLN A 368 -0.13 7.19 38.32
N MET A 369 -0.95 6.50 39.11
CA MET A 369 -2.41 6.60 39.05
C MET A 369 -2.89 7.87 39.76
N ALA A 370 -4.03 8.41 39.31
CA ALA A 370 -4.72 9.45 40.06
C ALA A 370 -5.23 8.88 41.39
N LEU A 371 -4.96 9.60 42.47
CA LEU A 371 -5.37 9.29 43.84
C LEU A 371 -6.14 10.46 44.42
N GLU A 372 -6.97 10.20 45.43
CA GLU A 372 -7.76 11.24 46.08
C GLU A 372 -6.85 12.32 46.71
N PRO A 373 -7.09 13.61 46.41
CA PRO A 373 -6.25 14.68 46.89
C PRO A 373 -6.60 15.06 48.34
N LEU A 374 -5.58 15.08 49.21
CA LEU A 374 -5.72 15.42 50.63
C LEU A 374 -6.11 16.88 50.88
N SER A 375 -5.85 17.77 49.92
CA SER A 375 -6.08 19.21 50.05
C SER A 375 -6.64 19.82 48.77
N ARG A 376 -7.54 20.79 48.93
CA ARG A 376 -8.06 21.60 47.83
C ARG A 376 -7.02 22.60 47.30
N VAL A 377 -7.16 22.98 46.04
CA VAL A 377 -6.28 23.94 45.34
C VAL A 377 -6.91 25.33 45.25
N LYS A 378 -8.25 25.44 45.18
CA LYS A 378 -8.98 26.72 45.17
C LYS A 378 -10.27 26.65 46.03
N PRO A 379 -10.76 27.79 46.57
CA PRO A 379 -10.06 29.06 46.72
C PRO A 379 -8.99 29.00 47.83
N LYS A 380 -7.88 29.73 47.65
CA LYS A 380 -6.83 29.88 48.67
C LYS A 380 -7.32 30.80 49.78
N ARG A 381 -8.07 30.27 50.77
CA ARG A 381 -8.73 31.06 51.82
C ARG A 381 -7.84 32.13 52.46
N ALA A 382 -6.62 31.78 52.84
CA ALA A 382 -5.69 32.73 53.44
C ALA A 382 -5.37 33.91 52.51
N LEU A 383 -5.11 33.64 51.22
CA LEU A 383 -4.83 34.67 50.23
C LEU A 383 -6.04 35.57 50.00
N VAL A 384 -7.25 34.99 49.91
CA VAL A 384 -8.50 35.74 49.73
C VAL A 384 -8.77 36.66 50.92
N LEU A 385 -8.52 36.20 52.14
CA LEU A 385 -8.69 37.01 53.35
C LEU A 385 -7.69 38.18 53.40
N VAL A 386 -6.41 37.93 53.13
CA VAL A 386 -5.38 38.98 53.08
C VAL A 386 -5.74 40.02 52.02
N LEU A 387 -6.15 39.57 50.83
CA LEU A 387 -6.55 40.47 49.75
C LEU A 387 -7.80 41.27 50.11
N GLY A 388 -8.77 40.65 50.81
CA GLY A 388 -9.96 41.32 51.33
C GLY A 388 -9.63 42.46 52.29
N VAL A 389 -8.67 42.26 53.19
CA VAL A 389 -8.19 43.31 54.12
C VAL A 389 -7.51 44.45 53.36
N VAL A 390 -6.62 44.14 52.41
CA VAL A 390 -5.89 45.15 51.63
C VAL A 390 -6.85 45.98 50.77
N ILE A 391 -7.73 45.33 50.01
CA ILE A 391 -8.72 46.00 49.16
C ILE A 391 -9.71 46.78 50.03
N GLY A 392 -10.16 46.21 51.14
CA GLY A 392 -11.04 46.88 52.08
C GLY A 392 -10.42 48.15 52.67
N GLY A 393 -9.13 48.11 53.01
CA GLY A 393 -8.38 49.28 53.48
C GLY A 393 -8.26 50.37 52.43
N ILE A 394 -7.93 50.01 51.18
CA ILE A 394 -7.82 50.96 50.06
C ILE A 394 -9.17 51.59 49.74
N LEU A 395 -10.24 50.79 49.66
CA LEU A 395 -11.60 51.30 49.46
C LEU A 395 -12.04 52.18 50.62
N GLY A 396 -11.74 51.80 51.86
CA GLY A 396 -12.02 52.62 53.03
C GLY A 396 -11.34 53.99 52.96
N LEU A 397 -10.06 54.03 52.58
CA LEU A 397 -9.32 55.28 52.34
C LEU A 397 -9.98 56.13 51.25
N PHE A 398 -10.34 55.52 50.12
CA PHE A 398 -10.97 56.23 49.00
C PHE A 398 -12.34 56.82 49.37
N VAL A 399 -13.20 56.04 50.03
CA VAL A 399 -14.51 56.51 50.49
C VAL A 399 -14.33 57.64 51.52
N ALA A 400 -13.33 57.56 52.40
CA ALA A 400 -13.06 58.61 53.36
C ALA A 400 -12.65 59.93 52.69
N LEU A 401 -11.83 59.88 51.64
CA LEU A 401 -11.43 61.06 50.86
C LEU A 401 -12.63 61.68 50.12
N LEU A 402 -13.45 60.87 49.46
CA LEU A 402 -14.67 61.36 48.78
C LEU A 402 -15.65 61.97 49.77
N HIS A 403 -15.86 61.34 50.92
CA HIS A 403 -16.73 61.85 51.97
C HIS A 403 -16.23 63.20 52.50
N ASN A 404 -14.91 63.37 52.64
CA ASN A 404 -14.32 64.65 53.04
C ASN A 404 -14.50 65.75 51.98
N LEU A 405 -14.34 65.43 50.70
CA LEU A 405 -14.54 66.37 49.58
C LEU A 405 -16.00 66.82 49.47
N LEU A 406 -16.96 65.90 49.66
CA LEU A 406 -18.39 66.21 49.64
C LEU A 406 -18.80 67.09 50.83
N ARG A 407 -18.26 66.84 52.03
CA ARG A 407 -18.47 67.70 53.21
C ARG A 407 -17.89 69.11 53.05
N ARG A 408 -16.81 69.28 52.28
CA ARG A 408 -16.26 70.61 51.94
C ARG A 408 -17.19 71.42 51.00
N ASN A 409 -18.14 70.77 50.31
CA ASN A 409 -18.98 71.36 49.27
C ASN A 409 -20.47 71.52 49.65
N GLU A 410 -20.92 71.25 50.88
CA GLU A 410 -22.28 71.62 51.31
C GLU A 410 -22.39 73.16 51.45
N PRO A 411 -23.17 73.86 50.61
CA PRO A 411 -23.44 75.28 50.78
C PRO A 411 -24.53 75.43 51.84
N GLY A 412 -24.18 76.03 52.98
CA GLY A 412 -25.17 76.42 53.99
C GLY A 412 -26.21 77.39 53.41
N ALA A 413 -27.47 76.93 53.32
CA ALA A 413 -28.64 77.76 53.06
C ALA A 413 -29.19 78.36 54.37
N ALA A 414 -29.07 79.70 54.46
CA ALA A 414 -29.92 80.75 55.08
C ALA A 414 -30.48 80.73 56.56
N VAL A 415 -30.08 81.77 57.35
CA VAL A 415 -30.81 82.89 58.08
C VAL A 415 -32.08 82.56 58.93
N PRO A 416 -32.41 83.14 60.15
CA PRO A 416 -32.29 84.53 60.69
C PRO A 416 -31.73 84.65 62.14
N ALA A 417 -31.51 85.80 62.80
CA ALA A 417 -31.93 87.20 62.68
C ALA A 417 -30.77 88.16 63.04
#